data_AF-X0TFU4-F1
#
_entry.id   AF-X0TFU4-F1
#
_cell.length_a   1.000
_cell.length_b   1.000
_cell.length_c   1.000
_cell.angle_alpha   90.00
_cell.angle_beta   90.00
_cell.angle_gamma   90.00
#
_symmetry.space_group_name_H-M   'P 1'
#
loop_
_entity.id
_entity.type
_entity.pdbx_description
1 polymer ?
#
loop_
_entity_poly.entity_id
_entity_poly.type
_entity_poly.pdbx_seq_one_letter_code
_entity_poly.pdbx_strand_id
1 'polypeptide(L)'
;MSNRGWFPVRRSILDDPHWLERPFTKGKAKLDLAMLAEYEKKEIIAKGGQKILLRRGQLFTSIRWLADRWGWHPTTAVRFLELLQENPEDLYAIQC
;
A
#
# COMPACT_ATOMS: atom_id res chain seq x y z
N MET A 1 6.82 9.57 21.87
CA MET A 1 6.97 11.02 21.60
C MET A 1 5.83 11.46 20.69
N SER A 2 5.06 12.47 21.08
CA SER A 2 3.84 12.91 20.38
C SER A 2 4.15 13.76 19.14
N ASN A 3 4.67 13.12 18.09
CA ASN A 3 4.79 13.75 16.77
C ASN A 3 3.44 13.67 16.05
N ARG A 4 2.55 14.65 16.31
CA ARG A 4 1.18 14.72 15.77
C ARG A 4 1.07 15.55 14.48
N GLY A 5 2.19 15.97 13.89
CA GLY A 5 2.21 16.73 12.65
C GLY A 5 2.08 15.81 11.42
N TRP A 6 1.40 16.28 10.37
CA TRP A 6 1.30 15.57 9.09
C TRP A 6 2.02 16.37 7.98
N PHE A 7 2.56 15.66 6.99
CA PHE A 7 3.23 16.26 5.84
C PHE A 7 2.53 15.78 4.55
N PRO A 8 1.88 16.69 3.77
CA PRO A 8 1.27 16.31 2.50
C PRO A 8 2.34 15.90 1.48
N VAL A 9 2.23 14.67 0.96
CA VAL A 9 3.04 14.20 -0.16
C VAL A 9 2.16 14.02 -1.39
N ARG A 10 2.60 14.52 -2.55
CA ARG A 10 1.91 14.26 -3.82
C ARG A 10 2.10 12.80 -4.22
N ARG A 11 1.02 12.15 -4.67
CA ARG A 11 1.05 10.75 -5.13
C ARG A 11 2.02 10.47 -6.29
N SER A 12 2.47 11.50 -7.00
CA SER A 12 3.52 11.37 -8.03
C SER A 12 4.83 10.79 -7.50
N ILE A 13 5.05 10.80 -6.18
CA ILE A 13 6.19 10.11 -5.57
C ILE A 13 6.19 8.60 -5.86
N LEU A 14 5.03 7.99 -6.10
CA LEU A 14 4.90 6.56 -6.40
C LEU A 14 5.59 6.15 -7.70
N ASP A 15 5.87 7.12 -8.58
CA ASP A 15 6.56 6.98 -9.86
C ASP A 15 8.04 7.42 -9.80
N ASP A 16 8.50 7.96 -8.65
CA ASP A 16 9.87 8.42 -8.48
C ASP A 16 10.84 7.21 -8.43
N PRO A 17 11.93 7.21 -9.22
CA PRO A 17 12.93 6.13 -9.20
C PRO A 17 13.54 5.86 -7.82
N HIS A 18 13.77 6.89 -7.00
CA HIS A 18 14.29 6.75 -5.64
C HIS A 18 13.23 6.15 -4.70
N TRP A 19 11.95 6.49 -4.91
CA TRP A 19 10.87 5.79 -4.23
C TRP A 19 10.79 4.32 -4.66
N LEU A 20 11.08 4.00 -5.91
CA LEU A 20 11.04 2.63 -6.42
C LEU A 20 12.32 1.82 -6.18
N GLU A 21 13.34 2.41 -5.53
CA GLU A 21 14.57 1.71 -5.19
C GLU A 21 14.31 0.49 -4.31
N ARG A 22 14.84 -0.66 -4.75
CA ARG A 22 14.64 -1.99 -4.17
C ARG A 22 15.90 -2.47 -3.44
N PRO A 23 15.77 -3.35 -2.42
CA PRO A 23 14.51 -3.85 -1.86
C PRO A 23 13.86 -2.85 -0.90
N PHE A 24 12.54 -2.89 -0.78
CA PHE A 24 11.83 -2.04 0.17
C PHE A 24 12.08 -2.52 1.59
N THR A 25 12.13 -1.57 2.53
CA THR A 25 12.01 -1.88 3.97
C THR A 25 10.52 -2.07 4.32
N LYS A 26 10.24 -2.74 5.45
CA LYS A 26 8.86 -2.91 5.95
C LYS A 26 8.13 -1.56 6.12
N GLY A 27 8.82 -0.55 6.64
CA GLY A 27 8.26 0.80 6.80
C GLY A 27 7.91 1.45 5.46
N LYS A 28 8.80 1.34 4.46
CA LYS A 28 8.56 1.84 3.10
C LYS A 28 7.38 1.10 2.44
N ALA A 29 7.31 -0.22 2.55
CA ALA A 29 6.20 -1.03 2.04
C ALA A 29 4.85 -0.67 2.68
N LYS A 30 4.83 -0.42 4.00
CA LYS A 30 3.64 0.05 4.73
C LYS A 30 3.16 1.41 4.20
N LEU A 31 4.08 2.36 4.01
CA LEU A 31 3.75 3.68 3.48
C LEU A 31 3.31 3.61 2.00
N ASP A 32 3.94 2.74 1.21
CA ASP A 32 3.57 2.47 -0.18
C ASP A 32 2.12 1.96 -0.29
N LEU A 33 1.70 1.02 0.56
CA LEU A 33 0.30 0.55 0.61
C LEU A 33 -0.68 1.69 0.90
N ALA A 34 -0.38 2.53 1.89
CA ALA A 34 -1.24 3.65 2.25
C ALA A 34 -1.36 4.68 1.13
N MET A 35 -0.29 4.93 0.38
CA MET A 35 -0.31 5.86 -0.75
C MET A 35 -1.01 5.28 -1.99
N LEU A 36 -0.86 3.97 -2.23
CA LEU A 36 -1.51 3.23 -3.33
C LEU A 36 -3.02 3.06 -3.12
N ALA A 37 -3.48 2.99 -1.87
CA ALA A 37 -4.89 2.87 -1.56
C ALA A 37 -5.69 4.04 -2.15
N GLU A 38 -6.88 3.70 -2.65
CA GLU A 38 -7.73 4.67 -3.33
C GLU A 38 -8.16 5.79 -2.38
N TYR A 39 -8.10 7.03 -2.88
CA TYR A 39 -8.51 8.20 -2.12
C TYR A 39 -10.03 8.36 -2.11
N GLU A 40 -10.64 8.03 -3.24
CA GLU A 40 -12.05 8.23 -3.52
C GLU A 40 -12.68 6.92 -3.97
N LYS A 41 -14.01 6.91 -3.99
CA LYS A 41 -14.78 5.76 -4.45
C LYS A 41 -14.54 5.55 -5.95
N LYS A 42 -14.12 4.35 -6.34
CA LYS A 42 -13.78 4.01 -7.73
C LYS A 42 -14.34 2.65 -8.09
N GLU A 43 -15.02 2.57 -9.23
CA GLU A 43 -15.41 1.29 -9.81
C GLU A 43 -14.27 0.80 -10.70
N ILE A 44 -13.82 -0.43 -10.46
CA ILE A 44 -12.83 -1.10 -11.30
C ILE A 44 -13.43 -2.38 -11.88
N ILE A 45 -12.91 -2.80 -13.02
CA ILE A 45 -13.29 -4.07 -13.65
C ILE A 45 -12.14 -5.04 -13.42
N ALA A 46 -12.39 -6.08 -12.62
CA ALA A 46 -11.44 -7.15 -12.37
C ALA A 46 -11.35 -8.09 -13.58
N LYS A 47 -10.30 -8.93 -13.56
CA LYS A 47 -10.13 -9.98 -14.57
C LYS A 47 -11.36 -10.89 -14.56
N GLY A 48 -12.01 -11.04 -15.73
CA GLY A 48 -13.26 -11.78 -15.86
C GLY A 48 -14.53 -10.91 -15.90
N GLY A 49 -14.40 -9.58 -15.96
CA GLY A 49 -15.54 -8.67 -16.16
C GLY A 49 -16.33 -8.34 -14.89
N GLN A 50 -15.91 -8.85 -13.72
CA GLN A 50 -16.53 -8.52 -12.45
C GLN A 50 -16.25 -7.06 -12.08
N LYS A 51 -17.31 -6.31 -11.82
CA LYS A 51 -17.23 -4.95 -11.30
C LYS A 51 -16.97 -4.99 -9.80
N ILE A 52 -15.90 -4.36 -9.36
CA ILE A 52 -15.54 -4.22 -7.95
C ILE A 52 -15.58 -2.74 -7.60
N LEU A 53 -16.33 -2.43 -6.55
CA LEU A 53 -16.42 -1.08 -6.02
C LEU A 53 -15.39 -0.88 -4.91
N LEU A 54 -14.34 -0.13 -5.21
CA LEU A 54 -13.34 0.29 -4.23
C LEU A 54 -13.80 1.53 -3.48
N ARG A 55 -13.67 1.47 -2.15
CA ARG A 55 -13.87 2.59 -1.23
C ARG A 55 -12.53 3.22 -0.86
N ARG A 56 -12.58 4.41 -0.25
CA ARG A 56 -11.40 5.08 0.29
C ARG A 56 -10.63 4.12 1.22
N GLY A 57 -9.31 4.07 1.06
CA GLY A 57 -8.42 3.21 1.84
C GLY A 57 -8.37 1.75 1.36
N GLN A 58 -9.10 1.38 0.30
CA GLN A 58 -9.01 0.06 -0.30
C GLN A 58 -8.04 0.06 -1.47
N LEU A 59 -7.34 -1.06 -1.65
CA LEU A 59 -6.42 -1.30 -2.75
C LEU A 59 -6.77 -2.63 -3.41
N PHE A 60 -7.01 -2.61 -4.71
CA PHE A 60 -7.09 -3.83 -5.52
C PHE A 60 -5.76 -4.07 -6.22
N THR A 61 -5.03 -5.09 -5.80
CA THR A 61 -3.75 -5.46 -6.40
C THR A 61 -3.48 -6.94 -6.19
N SER A 62 -2.39 -7.45 -6.77
CA SER A 62 -1.94 -8.83 -6.56
C SER A 62 -0.69 -8.87 -5.70
N ILE A 63 -0.53 -9.95 -4.93
CA ILE A 63 0.69 -10.24 -4.17
C ILE A 63 1.93 -10.20 -5.08
N ARG A 64 1.82 -10.75 -6.29
CA ARG A 64 2.92 -10.76 -7.26
C ARG A 64 3.35 -9.34 -7.63
N TRP A 65 2.41 -8.46 -7.93
CA TRP A 65 2.69 -7.08 -8.27
C TRP A 65 3.36 -6.33 -7.09
N LEU A 66 2.88 -6.53 -5.86
CA LEU A 66 3.50 -5.95 -4.67
C LEU A 66 4.91 -6.49 -4.42
N ALA A 67 5.10 -7.81 -4.53
CA ALA A 67 6.39 -8.45 -4.37
C ALA A 67 7.41 -7.95 -5.40
N ASP A 68 7.01 -7.87 -6.67
CA ASP A 68 7.84 -7.34 -7.75
C ASP A 68 8.19 -5.86 -7.50
N ARG A 69 7.20 -5.03 -7.11
CA ARG A 69 7.41 -3.62 -6.77
C ARG A 69 8.40 -3.43 -5.63
N TRP A 70 8.25 -4.22 -4.56
CA TRP A 70 9.06 -4.14 -3.35
C TRP A 70 10.42 -4.82 -3.48
N GLY A 71 10.65 -5.61 -4.54
CA GLY A 71 11.85 -6.42 -4.69
C GLY A 71 11.92 -7.55 -3.67
N TRP A 72 10.78 -8.12 -3.31
CA TRP A 72 10.65 -9.21 -2.36
C TRP A 72 10.26 -10.51 -3.05
N HIS A 73 10.57 -11.64 -2.42
CA HIS A 73 9.93 -12.90 -2.78
C HIS A 73 8.43 -12.86 -2.42
N PRO A 74 7.51 -13.45 -3.21
CA PRO A 74 6.07 -13.42 -2.93
C PRO A 74 5.69 -13.88 -1.52
N THR A 75 6.35 -14.92 -0.98
CA THR A 75 6.09 -15.40 0.39
C THR A 75 6.45 -14.36 1.45
N THR A 76 7.46 -13.52 1.22
CA THR A 76 7.82 -12.42 2.13
C THR A 76 6.75 -11.34 2.13
N ALA A 77 6.20 -11.01 0.95
CA ALA A 77 5.10 -10.06 0.83
C ALA A 77 3.83 -10.56 1.53
N VAL A 78 3.48 -11.84 1.38
CA VAL A 78 2.34 -12.46 2.08
C VAL A 78 2.51 -12.36 3.59
N ARG A 79 3.65 -12.83 4.13
CA ARG A 79 3.93 -12.78 5.58
C ARG A 79 3.89 -11.36 6.15
N PHE A 80 4.33 -10.38 5.37
CA PHE A 80 4.28 -8.98 5.79
C PHE A 80 2.84 -8.46 5.84
N LEU A 81 2.00 -8.81 4.87
CA LEU A 81 0.59 -8.42 4.87
C LEU A 81 -0.20 -9.12 5.99
N GLU A 82 0.07 -10.40 6.25
CA GLU A 82 -0.49 -11.12 7.40
C GLU A 82 -0.13 -10.44 8.72
N LEU A 83 1.15 -10.06 8.89
CA LEU A 83 1.62 -9.33 10.06
C LEU A 83 0.88 -7.99 10.26
N LEU A 84 0.63 -7.24 9.17
CA LEU A 84 -0.13 -5.99 9.22
C LEU A 84 -1.61 -6.20 9.57
N GLN A 85 -2.18 -7.32 9.16
CA GLN A 85 -3.57 -7.67 9.47
C GLN A 85 -3.73 -8.09 10.94
N GLU A 86 -2.75 -8.78 11.51
CA GLU A 86 -2.72 -9.18 12.92
C GLU A 86 -2.51 -7.99 13.87
N ASN A 87 -1.90 -6.90 13.39
CA ASN A 87 -1.63 -5.70 14.19
C ASN A 87 -2.29 -4.45 13.57
N PRO A 88 -3.63 -4.29 13.67
CA PRO A 88 -4.34 -3.16 13.06
C PRO A 88 -3.87 -1.79 13.56
N GLU A 89 -3.35 -1.71 14.78
CA GLU A 89 -2.76 -0.50 15.39
C GLU A 89 -1.66 0.11 14.53
N ASP A 90 -0.94 -0.72 13.76
CA ASP A 90 0.02 -0.25 12.79
C ASP A 90 -0.64 0.55 11.65
N LEU A 91 -1.85 0.19 11.22
CA LEU A 91 -2.56 0.87 10.14
C LEU A 91 -3.21 2.18 10.61
N TYR A 92 -3.66 2.26 11.88
CA TYR A 92 -4.28 3.46 12.43
C TYR A 92 -3.32 4.63 12.63
N ALA A 93 -2.01 4.39 12.69
CA ALA A 93 -0.98 5.45 12.73
C ALA A 93 -0.91 6.29 11.44
N ILE A 94 -1.63 5.89 10.38
CA ILE A 94 -1.67 6.57 9.07
C ILE A 94 -3.03 7.29 8.87
N GLN A 95 -3.92 7.30 9.87
CA GLN A 95 -5.10 8.17 9.83
C GLN A 95 -4.65 9.63 9.99
N CYS A 96 -4.48 10.31 8.84
CA CYS A 96 -4.57 11.76 8.73
C CYS A 96 -5.95 12.25 9.18
#